data_AF-A0A9E4E8K9-F1
#
_entry.id   AF-A0A9E4E8K9-F1
#
_cell.length_a   1.000
_cell.length_b   1.000
_cell.length_c   1.000
_cell.angle_alpha   90.00
_cell.angle_beta   90.00
_cell.angle_gamma   90.00
#
_symmetry.space_group_name_H-M   'P 1'
#
loop_
_entity.id
_entity.type
_entity.pdbx_description
1 polymer ?
#
loop_
_entity_poly.entity_id
_entity_poly.type
_entity_poly.pdbx_seq_one_letter_code
_entity_poly.pdbx_strand_id
1 'polypeptide(L)' 'MTQEKTATIILYTHPDCNYSDAQRDDFVKQGVEFHEIDVSRHPEAVPELERLTGGERMTPVVVEGDKVTVGYHGVG' A
#
# COMPACT_ATOMS: atom_id res chain seq x y z
N MET A 1 -26.16 3.91 1.97
CA MET A 1 -25.52 3.39 0.74
C MET A 1 -24.57 4.49 0.29
N THR A 2 -23.33 4.50 0.76
CA THR A 2 -22.43 5.60 0.43
C THR A 2 -21.00 5.11 0.41
N GLN A 3 -20.50 4.84 -0.80
CA GLN A 3 -19.36 5.55 -1.40
C GLN A 3 -18.77 4.66 -2.51
N GLU A 4 -19.20 4.89 -3.74
CA GLU A 4 -18.37 4.69 -4.92
C GLU A 4 -17.27 5.76 -4.87
N LYS A 5 -16.21 5.51 -4.11
CA LYS A 5 -14.99 6.33 -4.21
C LYS A 5 -14.14 5.62 -5.27
N THR A 6 -14.12 6.17 -6.48
CA THR A 6 -13.06 5.98 -7.49
C THR A 6 -11.73 6.55 -6.97
N ALA A 7 -11.36 6.22 -5.74
CA ALA A 7 -10.04 6.50 -5.20
C ALA A 7 -9.12 5.44 -5.78
N THR A 8 -8.15 5.87 -6.60
CA THR A 8 -7.06 5.02 -7.02
C THR A 8 -6.36 4.50 -5.77
N ILE A 9 -6.48 3.20 -5.52
CA ILE A 9 -5.79 2.53 -4.41
C ILE A 9 -4.38 2.25 -4.89
N ILE A 10 -3.38 2.70 -4.16
CA ILE A 10 -1.97 2.41 -4.43
C ILE A 10 -1.49 1.50 -3.31
N LEU A 11 -1.03 0.30 -3.66
CA LEU A 11 -0.42 -0.65 -2.74
C LEU A 11 1.09 -0.64 -2.96
N TYR A 12 1.83 -0.08 -2.02
CA TYR A 12 3.27 -0.22 -1.97
C TYR A 12 3.65 -1.56 -1.36
N THR A 13 4.39 -2.36 -2.13
CA THR A 13 4.85 -3.70 -1.74
C THR A 13 6.37 -3.75 -1.68
N HIS A 14 6.91 -4.66 -0.87
CA HIS A 14 8.34 -5.00 -0.89
C HIS A 14 8.51 -6.51 -1.01
N PRO A 15 9.40 -7.01 -1.89
CA PRO A 15 9.69 -8.44 -2.05
C PRO A 15 10.31 -9.11 -0.81
N ASP A 16 10.71 -8.35 0.20
CA ASP A 16 11.26 -8.87 1.47
C ASP A 16 10.17 -8.98 2.55
N CYS A 17 8.92 -8.62 2.25
CA CYS A 17 7.82 -8.61 3.21
C CYS A 17 6.66 -9.50 2.76
N ASN A 18 6.51 -10.65 3.43
CA ASN A 18 5.43 -11.62 3.20
C ASN A 18 4.01 -11.02 3.36
N TYR A 19 3.85 -9.95 4.15
CA TYR A 19 2.54 -9.28 4.33
C TYR A 19 2.08 -8.55 3.07
N SER A 20 3.01 -8.12 2.21
CA SER A 20 2.68 -7.45 0.95
C SER A 20 1.93 -8.39 0.00
N ASP A 21 2.37 -9.64 -0.09
CA ASP A 21 1.74 -10.67 -0.92
C ASP A 21 0.32 -10.98 -0.44
N ALA A 22 0.13 -11.09 0.89
CA ALA A 22 -1.18 -11.33 1.47
C ALA A 22 -2.16 -10.18 1.20
N GLN A 23 -1.70 -8.92 1.30
CA GLN A 23 -2.53 -7.74 1.05
C GLN A 23 -2.92 -7.63 -0.43
N ARG A 24 -1.98 -7.92 -1.33
CA ARG A 24 -2.21 -7.97 -2.77
C ARG A 24 -3.27 -9.02 -3.12
N ASP A 25 -3.09 -10.24 -2.63
CA ASP A 25 -4.01 -11.35 -2.90
C ASP A 25 -5.41 -11.08 -2.37
N ASP A 26 -5.55 -10.40 -1.22
CA ASP A 26 -6.84 -9.94 -0.70
C ASP A 26 -7.52 -8.96 -1.67
N PHE A 27 -6.83 -7.92 -2.15
CA PHE A 27 -7.43 -6.99 -3.11
C PHE A 27 -7.81 -7.66 -4.44
N VAL A 28 -6.97 -8.56 -4.95
CA VAL A 28 -7.28 -9.35 -6.16
C VAL A 28 -8.52 -10.22 -5.93
N LYS A 29 -8.62 -10.89 -4.77
CA LYS A 29 -9.79 -11.70 -4.41
C LYS A 29 -11.05 -10.88 -4.23
N GLN A 30 -10.93 -9.67 -3.69
CA GLN A 30 -12.05 -8.74 -3.54
C GLN A 30 -12.44 -8.07 -4.87
N GLY A 31 -11.64 -8.21 -5.93
CA GLY A 31 -11.89 -7.57 -7.22
C GLY A 31 -11.73 -6.05 -7.16
N VAL A 32 -10.90 -5.56 -6.23
CA VAL A 32 -10.63 -4.14 -6.05
C VAL A 32 -9.59 -3.70 -7.08
N GLU A 33 -9.81 -2.58 -7.75
CA GLU A 33 -8.80 -1.98 -8.62
C GLU A 33 -7.75 -1.24 -7.77
N PHE A 34 -6.53 -1.77 -7.75
CA PHE A 34 -5.39 -1.17 -7.07
C PHE A 34 -4.16 -1.14 -7.98
N HIS A 35 -3.26 -0.21 -7.69
CA HIS A 35 -1.99 -0.04 -8.35
C HIS A 35 -0.87 -0.52 -7.43
N GLU A 36 -0.25 -1.64 -7.78
CA GLU A 36 0.89 -2.17 -7.06
C GLU A 36 2.17 -1.43 -7.44
N ILE A 37 2.89 -0.89 -6.45
CA ILE A 37 4.20 -0.28 -6.60
C ILE A 37 5.21 -1.07 -5.76
N ASP A 38 6.08 -1.81 -6.45
CA ASP A 38 7.20 -2.49 -5.80
C ASP A 38 8.31 -1.48 -5.49
N VAL A 39 8.54 -1.18 -4.21
CA VAL A 39 9.50 -0.15 -3.80
C VAL A 39 10.96 -0.60 -3.93
N SER A 40 11.20 -1.91 -4.06
CA SER A 40 12.52 -2.44 -4.39
C SER A 40 12.86 -2.18 -5.86
N ARG A 41 11.85 -2.18 -6.74
CA ARG A 41 11.99 -1.81 -8.16
C ARG A 41 11.89 -0.31 -8.40
N HIS A 42 11.14 0.39 -7.55
CA HIS A 42 10.91 1.83 -7.60
C HIS A 42 11.55 2.50 -6.39
N PRO A 43 12.90 2.64 -6.38
CA PRO A 43 13.58 3.33 -5.29
C PRO A 43 13.15 4.80 -5.15
N GLU A 44 12.57 5.38 -6.20
CA GLU A 44 11.95 6.72 -6.16
C GLU A 44 10.71 6.79 -5.25
N ALA A 45 10.05 5.66 -4.97
CA ALA A 45 8.91 5.57 -4.06
C ALA A 45 9.34 5.47 -2.59
N VAL A 46 10.59 5.09 -2.31
CA VAL A 46 11.14 4.99 -0.94
C VAL A 46 10.99 6.29 -0.15
N PRO A 47 11.38 7.48 -0.66
CA PRO A 47 11.21 8.73 0.08
C PRO A 47 9.74 9.09 0.32
N GLU A 48 8.83 8.71 -0.58
CA GLU A 48 7.39 8.87 -0.33
C GLU A 48 6.94 7.92 0.78
N LEU A 49 7.39 6.67 0.75
CA LEU A 49 7.09 5.67 1.76
C LEU A 49 7.56 6.13 3.15
N GLU A 50 8.82 6.57 3.26
CA GLU A 50 9.36 7.17 4.49
C GLU A 50 8.54 8.38 4.93
N ARG A 51 8.04 9.20 4.00
CA ARG A 51 7.20 10.35 4.34
C ARG A 51 5.81 9.95 4.83
N LEU A 52 5.22 8.90 4.26
CA LEU A 52 3.91 8.37 4.62
C LEU A 52 3.93 7.64 5.96
N THR A 53 5.03 6.95 6.28
CA THR A 53 5.22 6.20 7.52
C THR A 53 5.86 7.02 8.65
N GLY A 54 6.33 8.24 8.36
CA GLY A 54 6.98 9.10 9.36
C GLY A 54 8.47 8.79 9.59
N GLY A 55 9.13 8.13 8.63
CA GLY A 55 10.57 7.85 8.61
C GLY A 55 10.90 6.36 8.53
N GLU A 56 9.89 5.49 8.44
CA GLU A 56 10.05 4.05 8.49
C GLU A 56 9.87 3.38 7.12
N ARG A 57 10.73 2.43 6.79
CA ARG A 57 10.61 1.66 5.54
C ARG A 57 9.72 0.44 5.75
N MET A 58 8.50 0.69 6.24
CA MET A 58 7.54 -0.35 6.60
C MET A 58 6.58 -0.59 5.45
N THR A 59 6.48 -1.85 5.01
CA THR A 59 5.54 -2.29 3.98
C THR A 59 4.67 -3.43 4.51
N PRO A 60 3.40 -3.58 4.05
CA PRO A 60 2.76 -2.84 2.95
C PRO A 60 2.24 -1.44 3.36
N VAL A 61 2.21 -0.50 2.41
CA VAL A 61 1.52 0.80 2.58
C VAL A 61 0.41 0.90 1.55
N VAL A 62 -0.80 1.21 1.99
CA VAL A 62 -1.97 1.38 1.15
C VAL A 62 -2.36 2.85 1.15
N VAL A 63 -2.46 3.45 -0.03
CA VAL A 63 -2.92 4.83 -0.21
C VAL A 63 -4.23 4.79 -0.99
N GLU A 64 -5.32 5.20 -0.33
CA GLU A 64 -6.68 5.21 -0.86
C GLU A 64 -7.13 6.68 -1.04
N GLY A 65 -6.64 7.34 -2.09
CA GLY A 65 -6.87 8.78 -2.30
C GLY A 65 -6.25 9.61 -1.17
N ASP A 66 -7.08 10.18 -0.30
CA ASP A 66 -6.65 11.00 0.84
C ASP A 66 -6.28 10.19 2.09
N LYS A 67 -6.57 8.89 2.10
CA LYS A 67 -6.35 8.03 3.26
C LYS A 67 -5.09 7.21 3.05
N VAL A 68 -4.14 7.33 3.97
CA VAL A 68 -2.90 6.57 3.98
C VAL A 68 -2.97 5.56 5.13
N THR A 69 -2.80 4.29 4.81
CA THR A 69 -2.76 3.19 5.77
C THR A 69 -1.38 2.56 5.71
N VAL A 70 -0.63 2.65 6.80
CA VAL A 70 0.72 2.11 6.90
C VAL A 70 0.69 0.79 7.66
N GLY A 71 1.30 -0.26 7.09
CA GLY A 71 1.42 -1.58 7.71
C GLY A 71 0.17 -2.44 7.57
N TYR A 72 0.35 -3.75 7.75
CA TYR A 72 -0.75 -4.71 7.86
C TYR A 72 -1.43 -4.51 9.23
N HIS A 73 -2.68 -4.04 9.24
CA HIS A 73 -3.45 -3.63 10.43
C HIS A 73 -3.04 -2.33 11.17
N GLY A 74 -2.23 -1.45 10.58
CA GLY A 74 -2.00 -0.12 11.17
C GLY A 74 -1.11 -0.11 12.42
N VAL A 75 -0.30 -1.15 12.62
CA VAL A 75 0.68 -1.21 13.72
C VAL A 75 2.07 -1.08 13.11
N GLY A 76 2.71 0.07 13.38
CA GLY A 76 4.16 0.25 13.35
C GLY A 76 4.77 -0.22 14.67
#